data_AF-A0A0F9DSL8-F1
#
_entry.id   AF-A0A0F9DSL8-F1
#
_cell.length_a   1.000
_cell.length_b   1.000
_cell.length_c   1.000
_cell.angle_alpha   90.00
_cell.angle_beta   90.00
_cell.angle_gamma   90.00
#
_symmetry.space_group_name_H-M   'P 1'
#
loop_
_entity.id
_entity.type
_entity.pdbx_description
1 polymer ?
#
loop_
_entity_poly.entity_id
_entity_poly.type
_entity_poly.pdbx_seq_one_letter_code
_entity_poly.pdbx_strand_id
1 'polypeptide(L)'
;PRKPLGPNRVVNHMLEHLVDEDTWDANDFDALLKLAPKYGVFMNSHTFEVDLFQVGLYGAFAEAMEGLVSNIKIRERMKNWAADPGTLDVDAFLKDIEFVGKGRFAQRVSSIIVESGLTVCPKYISKGVEYVADRCKHS
;
A
#
# COMPACT_ATOMS: atom_id res chain seq x y z
N PRO A 1 1.44 -3.99 -24.05
CA PRO A 1 1.28 -3.71 -22.61
C PRO A 1 1.83 -4.86 -21.75
N ARG A 2 2.80 -4.61 -20.87
CA ARG A 2 3.31 -5.63 -19.94
C ARG A 2 2.19 -5.97 -18.96
N LYS A 3 1.76 -7.23 -18.89
CA LYS A 3 0.72 -7.65 -17.95
C LYS A 3 1.17 -7.30 -16.51
N PRO A 4 0.26 -6.82 -15.64
CA PRO A 4 0.60 -6.56 -14.24
C PRO A 4 1.20 -7.82 -13.61
N LEU A 5 2.37 -7.67 -12.98
CA LEU A 5 3.09 -8.79 -12.37
C LEU A 5 2.41 -9.29 -11.08
N GLY A 6 1.61 -8.44 -10.43
CA GLY A 6 0.93 -8.73 -9.16
C GLY A 6 0.00 -9.95 -9.22
N PRO A 7 -1.05 -9.93 -10.07
CA PRO A 7 -1.97 -11.06 -10.21
C PRO A 7 -1.27 -12.39 -10.53
N ASN A 8 -0.30 -12.36 -11.45
CA ASN A 8 0.46 -13.57 -11.81
C ASN A 8 1.26 -14.09 -10.62
N ARG A 9 1.88 -13.21 -9.84
CA ARG A 9 2.63 -13.63 -8.64
C ARG A 9 1.70 -14.21 -7.58
N VAL A 10 0.53 -13.62 -7.38
CA VAL A 10 -0.45 -14.15 -6.42
C VAL A 10 -0.88 -15.55 -6.81
N VAL A 11 -1.37 -15.74 -8.04
CA VAL A 11 -1.89 -17.05 -8.45
C VAL A 11 -0.76 -18.06 -8.58
N ASN A 12 0.24 -17.79 -9.43
CA ASN A 12 1.22 -18.80 -9.86
C ASN A 12 2.42 -18.97 -8.94
N HIS A 13 2.55 -18.19 -7.86
CA HIS A 13 3.68 -18.32 -6.93
C HIS A 13 3.29 -18.31 -5.45
N MET A 14 2.08 -17.85 -5.11
CA MET A 14 1.61 -17.84 -3.72
C MET A 14 0.50 -18.85 -3.51
N LEU A 15 -0.59 -18.77 -4.29
CA LEU A 15 -1.75 -19.63 -4.10
C LEU A 15 -1.49 -21.10 -4.40
N GLU A 16 -0.57 -21.40 -5.33
CA GLU A 16 -0.15 -22.78 -5.64
C GLU A 16 0.28 -23.56 -4.38
N HIS A 17 0.80 -22.89 -3.36
CA HIS A 17 1.25 -23.53 -2.11
C HIS A 17 0.24 -23.42 -0.97
N LEU A 18 -0.88 -22.72 -1.17
CA LEU A 18 -1.87 -22.42 -0.14
C LEU A 18 -3.22 -23.09 -0.39
N VAL A 19 -3.50 -23.42 -1.65
CA VAL A 19 -4.76 -24.00 -2.12
C VAL A 19 -4.56 -25.49 -2.36
N ASP A 20 -5.54 -26.32 -1.99
CA ASP A 20 -5.55 -27.75 -2.29
C ASP A 20 -5.75 -28.02 -3.79
N GLU A 21 -5.29 -29.19 -4.24
CA GLU A 21 -5.31 -29.59 -5.65
C GLU A 21 -6.73 -29.59 -6.24
N ASP A 22 -7.73 -30.06 -5.50
CA ASP A 22 -9.13 -30.07 -5.93
C ASP A 22 -9.65 -28.65 -6.18
N THR A 23 -9.39 -27.72 -5.25
CA THR A 23 -9.77 -26.31 -5.42
C THR A 23 -8.98 -25.65 -6.53
N TRP A 24 -7.71 -25.99 -6.72
CA TRP A 24 -6.88 -25.44 -7.79
C TRP A 24 -7.40 -25.82 -9.17
N ASP A 25 -7.65 -27.10 -9.41
CA ASP A 25 -8.11 -27.63 -10.69
C ASP A 25 -9.54 -27.19 -11.04
N ALA A 26 -10.37 -26.90 -10.03
CA ALA A 26 -11.75 -26.46 -10.21
C ALA A 26 -11.90 -24.97 -10.57
N ASN A 27 -10.84 -24.16 -10.47
CA ASN A 27 -10.91 -22.71 -10.63
C ASN A 27 -9.96 -22.22 -11.72
N ASP A 28 -10.45 -21.27 -12.53
CA ASP A 28 -9.59 -20.54 -13.45
C ASP A 28 -8.75 -19.46 -12.73
N PHE A 29 -7.86 -18.81 -13.47
CA PHE A 29 -6.98 -17.79 -12.94
C PHE A 29 -7.72 -16.64 -12.23
N ASP A 30 -8.83 -16.15 -12.80
CA ASP A 30 -9.57 -15.02 -12.23
C ASP A 30 -10.35 -15.45 -10.98
N ALA A 31 -10.85 -16.69 -10.96
CA ALA A 31 -11.49 -17.29 -9.80
C ALA A 31 -10.48 -17.51 -8.65
N LEU A 32 -9.30 -18.06 -8.95
CA LEU A 32 -8.21 -18.21 -7.98
C LEU A 32 -7.78 -16.87 -7.41
N LEU A 33 -7.62 -15.84 -8.26
CA LEU A 33 -7.27 -14.50 -7.80
C LEU A 33 -8.32 -13.91 -6.84
N LYS A 34 -9.62 -14.17 -7.09
CA LYS A 34 -10.71 -13.75 -6.19
C LYS A 34 -10.72 -14.55 -4.88
N LEU A 35 -10.20 -15.78 -4.88
CA LEU A 35 -10.05 -16.59 -3.67
C LEU A 35 -8.88 -16.15 -2.79
N ALA A 36 -7.89 -15.43 -3.33
CA ALA A 36 -6.67 -15.03 -2.62
C ALA A 36 -6.90 -14.45 -1.21
N PRO A 37 -7.89 -13.56 -0.97
CA PRO A 37 -8.18 -13.04 0.37
C PRO A 37 -8.58 -14.11 1.40
N LYS A 38 -9.18 -15.23 0.97
CA LYS A 38 -9.53 -16.35 1.87
C LYS A 38 -8.29 -17.05 2.43
N TYR A 39 -7.17 -16.96 1.72
CA TYR A 39 -5.88 -17.51 2.10
C TYR A 39 -4.93 -16.45 2.66
N GLY A 40 -5.43 -15.24 2.94
CA GLY A 40 -4.65 -14.17 3.57
C GLY A 40 -3.77 -13.38 2.61
N VAL A 41 -3.95 -13.56 1.31
CA VAL A 41 -3.21 -12.83 0.29
C VAL A 41 -4.04 -11.64 -0.19
N PHE A 42 -3.58 -10.44 0.13
CA PHE A 42 -4.24 -9.18 -0.22
C PHE A 42 -3.35 -8.34 -1.12
N MET A 43 -3.89 -7.90 -2.25
CA MET A 43 -3.20 -7.02 -3.18
C MET A 43 -3.59 -5.56 -2.95
N ASN A 44 -2.62 -4.69 -3.15
CA ASN A 44 -2.81 -3.26 -3.24
C ASN A 44 -3.30 -2.86 -4.64
N SER A 45 -3.71 -1.60 -4.82
CA SER A 45 -4.17 -1.09 -6.13
C SER A 45 -3.02 -0.52 -6.94
N HIS A 46 -2.03 0.07 -6.27
CA HIS A 46 -0.84 0.63 -6.91
C HIS A 46 0.46 0.21 -6.17
N THR A 47 1.07 1.13 -5.44
CA THR A 47 2.23 0.94 -4.58
C THR A 47 1.85 1.38 -3.18
N PHE A 48 2.57 0.90 -2.17
CA PHE A 48 2.25 1.17 -0.77
C PHE A 48 2.13 2.67 -0.46
N GLU A 49 3.07 3.47 -0.95
CA GLU A 49 3.13 4.92 -0.70
C GLU A 49 1.98 5.66 -1.38
N VAL A 50 1.64 5.26 -2.61
CA VAL A 50 0.55 5.88 -3.39
C VAL A 50 -0.79 5.55 -2.76
N ASP A 51 -1.03 4.28 -2.40
CA ASP A 51 -2.29 3.86 -1.78
C ASP A 51 -2.48 4.52 -0.42
N LEU A 52 -1.42 4.68 0.39
CA LEU A 52 -1.47 5.43 1.65
C LEU A 52 -1.79 6.91 1.43
N PHE A 53 -1.13 7.55 0.46
CA PHE A 53 -1.41 8.93 0.14
C PHE A 53 -2.88 9.09 -0.27
N GLN A 54 -3.34 8.28 -1.22
CA GLN A 54 -4.68 8.34 -1.80
C GLN A 54 -5.81 8.00 -0.82
N VAL A 55 -5.55 7.29 0.29
CA VAL A 55 -6.58 7.04 1.31
C VAL A 55 -6.87 8.25 2.21
N GLY A 56 -6.19 9.37 1.99
CA GLY A 56 -6.42 10.63 2.71
C GLY A 56 -5.28 11.06 3.64
N LEU A 57 -4.10 10.44 3.55
CA LEU A 57 -2.92 10.81 4.35
C LEU A 57 -2.14 11.99 3.77
N TYR A 58 -2.77 12.80 2.91
CA TYR A 58 -2.17 13.90 2.18
C TYR A 58 -1.38 14.86 3.08
N GLY A 59 -2.02 15.35 4.15
CA GLY A 59 -1.41 16.28 5.10
C GLY A 59 -0.21 15.68 5.84
N ALA A 60 -0.32 14.41 6.26
CA ALA A 60 0.76 13.72 6.95
C ALA A 60 2.00 13.54 6.06
N PHE A 61 1.80 13.26 4.77
CA PHE A 61 2.90 13.17 3.80
C PHE A 61 3.57 14.53 3.55
N ALA A 62 2.78 15.60 3.42
CA ALA A 62 3.31 16.95 3.26
C ALA A 62 4.11 17.42 4.48
N GLU A 63 3.58 17.18 5.69
CA GLU A 63 4.26 17.51 6.93
C GLU A 63 5.54 16.69 7.10
N ALA A 64 5.50 15.38 6.81
CA ALA A 64 6.69 14.54 6.86
C ALA A 64 7.78 15.06 5.92
N MET A 65 7.41 15.42 4.68
CA MET A 65 8.37 15.91 3.70
C MET A 65 8.96 17.27 4.10
N GLU A 66 8.15 18.17 4.65
CA GLU A 66 8.60 19.46 5.18
C GLU A 66 9.66 19.28 6.27
N GLY A 67 9.45 18.33 7.19
CA GLY A 67 10.37 18.05 8.30
C GLY A 67 11.65 17.30 7.90
N LEU A 68 11.66 16.58 6.78
CA LEU A 68 12.74 15.64 6.43
C LEU A 68 13.72 16.14 5.37
N VAL A 69 13.31 17.06 4.50
CA VAL A 69 14.06 17.48 3.32
C VAL A 69 14.23 18.98 3.35
N SER A 70 15.39 19.55 3.00
CA SER A 70 15.59 21.02 2.89
C SER A 70 15.28 21.60 1.50
N ASN A 71 15.18 20.75 0.48
CA ASN A 71 14.90 21.14 -0.89
C ASN A 71 13.48 21.69 -1.04
N ILE A 72 13.38 22.98 -1.33
CA ILE A 72 12.12 23.72 -1.48
C ILE A 72 11.23 23.11 -2.58
N LYS A 73 11.80 22.70 -3.72
CA LYS A 73 11.01 22.16 -4.83
C LYS A 73 10.30 20.85 -4.48
N ILE A 74 10.95 20.00 -3.67
CA ILE A 74 10.35 18.73 -3.20
C ILE A 74 9.19 19.03 -2.24
N ARG A 75 9.41 19.96 -1.29
CA ARG A 75 8.38 20.40 -0.34
C ARG A 75 7.17 20.99 -1.05
N GLU A 76 7.39 21.87 -2.02
CA GLU A 76 6.33 22.51 -2.81
C GLU A 76 5.52 21.49 -3.60
N ARG A 77 6.16 20.54 -4.29
CA ARG A 77 5.45 19.45 -4.98
C ARG A 77 4.54 18.67 -4.02
N MET A 78 5.09 18.24 -2.88
CA MET A 78 4.31 17.47 -1.90
C MET A 78 3.13 18.28 -1.34
N LYS A 79 3.32 19.57 -1.04
CA LYS A 79 2.24 20.46 -0.59
C LYS A 79 1.18 20.63 -1.67
N ASN A 80 1.57 20.81 -2.92
CA ASN A 80 0.65 20.96 -4.04
C ASN A 80 -0.18 19.68 -4.24
N TRP A 81 0.46 18.51 -4.22
CA TRP A 81 -0.28 17.24 -4.29
C TRP A 81 -1.17 17.02 -3.07
N ALA A 82 -0.78 17.48 -1.89
CA ALA A 82 -1.63 17.35 -0.71
C ALA A 82 -2.86 18.26 -0.77
N ALA A 83 -2.75 19.43 -1.41
CA ALA A 83 -3.85 20.35 -1.64
C ALA A 83 -4.77 19.91 -2.81
N ASP A 84 -4.19 19.32 -3.86
CA ASP A 84 -4.92 18.77 -5.00
C ASP A 84 -4.36 17.39 -5.40
N PRO A 85 -4.83 16.30 -4.75
CA PRO A 85 -4.36 14.94 -4.99
C PRO A 85 -4.57 14.43 -6.41
N GLY A 86 -5.49 15.04 -7.18
CA GLY A 86 -5.74 14.68 -8.57
C GLY A 86 -4.58 15.02 -9.51
N THR A 87 -3.66 15.89 -9.08
CA THR A 87 -2.49 16.33 -9.83
C THR A 87 -1.22 15.52 -9.54
N LEU A 88 -1.34 14.43 -8.77
CA LEU A 88 -0.21 13.61 -8.35
C LEU A 88 0.56 13.04 -9.56
N ASP A 89 1.81 13.45 -9.71
CA ASP A 89 2.77 12.78 -10.58
C ASP A 89 3.42 11.63 -9.76
N VAL A 90 2.96 10.41 -10.02
CA VAL A 90 3.36 9.21 -9.30
C VAL A 90 4.86 8.93 -9.40
N ASP A 91 5.47 9.14 -10.56
CA ASP A 91 6.89 8.86 -10.76
C ASP A 91 7.76 9.86 -10.00
N ALA A 92 7.40 11.15 -10.06
CA ALA A 92 8.08 12.18 -9.28
C ALA A 92 7.88 11.97 -7.78
N PHE A 93 6.67 11.62 -7.35
CA PHE A 93 6.33 11.35 -5.96
C PHE A 93 7.16 10.20 -5.36
N LEU A 94 7.25 9.07 -6.07
CA LEU A 94 8.04 7.93 -5.61
C LEU A 94 9.54 8.24 -5.60
N LYS A 95 10.04 9.00 -6.58
CA LYS A 95 11.44 9.46 -6.59
C LYS A 95 11.76 10.37 -5.41
N ASP A 96 10.84 11.27 -5.06
CA ASP A 96 11.02 12.19 -3.93
C ASP A 96 11.05 11.42 -2.61
N ILE A 97 10.18 10.42 -2.42
CA ILE A 97 10.21 9.56 -1.22
C ILE A 97 11.49 8.71 -1.18
N GLU A 98 11.92 8.17 -2.32
CA GLU A 98 13.16 7.40 -2.41
C GLU A 98 14.39 8.25 -2.05
N PHE A 99 14.42 9.51 -2.50
CA PHE A 99 15.47 10.46 -2.15
C PHE A 99 15.59 10.68 -0.64
N VAL A 100 14.48 10.65 0.10
CA VAL A 100 14.47 10.73 1.58
C VAL A 100 14.92 9.43 2.24
N GLY A 101 14.68 8.30 1.56
CA GLY A 101 14.77 6.96 2.09
C GLY A 101 13.43 6.51 2.67
N LYS A 102 12.85 5.44 2.08
CA LYS A 102 11.50 4.94 2.41
C LYS A 102 11.30 4.64 3.89
N GLY A 103 12.28 4.00 4.54
CA GLY A 103 12.19 3.69 5.98
C GLY A 103 12.14 4.95 6.85
N ARG A 104 12.98 5.94 6.55
CA ARG A 104 13.02 7.22 7.28
C ARG A 104 11.72 8.01 7.06
N PHE A 105 11.24 8.05 5.82
CA PHE A 105 9.97 8.69 5.50
C PHE A 105 8.78 8.02 6.19
N ALA A 106 8.69 6.69 6.10
CA ALA A 106 7.62 5.91 6.72
C ALA A 106 7.59 6.08 8.25
N GLN A 107 8.74 6.09 8.92
CA GLN A 107 8.83 6.36 10.36
C GLN A 107 8.24 7.72 10.72
N ARG A 108 8.62 8.79 9.98
CA ARG A 108 8.10 10.14 10.25
C ARG A 108 6.60 10.23 10.00
N VAL A 109 6.11 9.68 8.88
CA VAL A 109 4.67 9.63 8.57
C VAL A 109 3.93 8.88 9.67
N SER A 110 4.46 7.76 10.14
CA SER A 110 3.85 6.98 11.24
C SER A 110 3.74 7.81 12.52
N SER A 111 4.76 8.58 12.89
CA SER A 111 4.68 9.47 14.06
C SER A 111 3.56 10.49 13.90
N ILE A 112 3.46 11.13 12.73
CA ILE A 112 2.42 12.15 12.46
C ILE A 112 1.02 11.53 12.49
N ILE A 113 0.85 10.33 11.94
CA ILE A 113 -0.43 9.60 11.98
C ILE A 113 -0.88 9.36 13.43
N VAL A 114 0.04 8.92 14.29
CA VAL A 114 -0.24 8.66 15.71
C VAL A 114 -0.53 9.97 16.45
N GLU A 115 0.30 11.00 16.26
CA GLU A 115 0.14 12.31 16.90
C GLU A 115 -1.18 12.99 16.50
N SER A 116 -1.60 12.83 15.24
CA SER A 116 -2.81 13.44 14.68
C SER A 116 -4.07 12.58 14.87
N GLY A 117 -3.96 11.37 15.44
CA GLY A 117 -5.08 10.45 15.63
C GLY A 117 -5.74 10.00 14.32
N LEU A 118 -5.00 9.95 13.21
CA LEU A 118 -5.53 9.57 11.90
C LEU A 118 -5.81 8.07 11.86
N THR A 119 -7.02 7.69 11.42
CA THR A 119 -7.47 6.29 11.37
C THR A 119 -7.65 5.75 9.95
N VAL A 120 -7.40 6.57 8.93
CA VAL A 120 -7.53 6.15 7.53
C VAL A 120 -6.48 5.11 7.18
N CYS A 121 -6.89 4.04 6.52
CA CYS A 121 -6.03 2.91 6.18
C CYS A 121 -6.48 2.27 4.87
N PRO A 122 -5.56 1.94 3.94
CA PRO A 122 -5.90 1.17 2.75
C PRO A 122 -6.53 -0.18 3.13
N LYS A 123 -7.65 -0.51 2.48
CA LYS A 123 -8.46 -1.71 2.81
C LYS A 123 -7.67 -3.02 2.79
N TYR A 124 -6.67 -3.15 1.93
CA TYR A 124 -5.87 -4.37 1.84
C TYR A 124 -4.99 -4.56 3.09
N ILE A 125 -4.55 -3.47 3.73
CA ILE A 125 -3.77 -3.51 4.98
C ILE A 125 -4.69 -3.89 6.14
N SER A 126 -5.82 -3.20 6.31
CA SER A 126 -6.74 -3.49 7.42
C SER A 126 -7.25 -4.93 7.36
N LYS A 127 -7.66 -5.40 6.19
CA LYS A 127 -8.06 -6.81 5.98
C LYS A 127 -6.94 -7.81 6.26
N GLY A 128 -5.70 -7.47 5.89
CA GLY A 128 -4.54 -8.30 6.19
C GLY A 128 -4.29 -8.43 7.70
N VAL A 129 -4.35 -7.32 8.44
CA VAL A 129 -4.21 -7.31 9.90
C VAL A 129 -5.36 -8.08 10.56
N GLU A 130 -6.60 -7.84 10.15
CA GLU A 130 -7.78 -8.56 10.64
C GLU A 130 -7.66 -10.07 10.41
N TYR A 131 -7.27 -10.49 9.21
CA TYR A 131 -7.08 -11.90 8.85
C TYR A 131 -6.10 -12.63 9.78
N VAL A 132 -4.98 -11.98 10.12
CA VAL A 132 -3.97 -12.52 11.03
C VAL A 132 -4.48 -12.50 12.46
N ALA A 133 -5.03 -11.38 12.92
CA ALA A 133 -5.55 -11.23 14.27
C ALA A 133 -6.61 -12.29 14.60
N ASP A 134 -7.52 -12.58 13.67
CA ASP A 134 -8.57 -13.58 13.87
C ASP A 134 -8.03 -15.01 13.96
N ARG A 135 -6.86 -15.30 13.37
CA ARG A 135 -6.19 -16.61 13.51
C ARG A 135 -5.40 -16.73 14.79
N CYS A 136 -4.78 -15.63 15.26
CA CYS A 136 -4.06 -15.64 16.52
C CYS A 136 -4.98 -15.70 17.74
N LYS A 137 -6.25 -15.28 17.64
CA LYS A 137 -7.24 -15.40 18.73
C LYS A 137 -7.66 -16.83 19.04
N HIS A 138 -7.37 -17.78 18.15
CA HIS A 138 -7.73 -19.19 18.28
C HIS A 138 -6.53 -20.10 18.57
N SER A 139 -5.38 -19.50 18.91
CA SER A 139 -4.17 -20.19 19.41
C SER A 139 -4.01 -19.95 20.91
#